data_AF-A0ABC8SII0-F1
#
_entry.id   AF-A0ABC8SII0-F1
#
_cell.length_a   1.000
_cell.length_b   1.000
_cell.length_c   1.000
_cell.angle_alpha   90.00
_cell.angle_beta   90.00
_cell.angle_gamma   90.00
#
_symmetry.space_group_name_H-M   'P 1'
#
loop_
_entity.id
_entity.type
_entity.pdbx_description
1 polymer ?
#
loop_
_entity_poly.entity_id
_entity_poly.type
_entity_poly.pdbx_seq_one_letter_code
_entity_poly.pdbx_strand_id
1 'polypeptide(L)'
;MEDGIGKEVITRMTANIATDKVFYTDSNGRDFLKRVRDYRADWSLRVTQPVAGNYYPLNLGIFEADKQAEFSVLVDRATGGASIKDGEVELMLHRRMIFDDSRGVDEALDETVCAENTCEGLTVHVNQIEAFAYIMSGFVIDLDVQIKILIKPPSLAWQGNGFF
;
A
#
# COMPACT_ATOMS: atom_id res chain seq x y z
N MET A 1 10.16 0.50 19.81
CA MET A 1 10.84 -0.40 18.84
C MET A 1 12.24 -0.67 19.36
N GLU A 2 12.57 -1.91 19.70
CA GLU A 2 13.85 -2.24 20.38
C GLU A 2 15.03 -2.37 19.41
N ASP A 3 14.76 -2.64 18.13
CA ASP A 3 15.78 -2.90 17.11
C ASP A 3 16.27 -1.65 16.39
N GLY A 4 15.73 -0.47 16.70
CA GLY A 4 16.12 0.79 16.06
C GLY A 4 15.83 0.81 14.55
N ILE A 5 14.80 0.09 14.08
CA ILE A 5 14.41 0.08 12.67
C ILE A 5 12.91 0.38 12.53
N GLY A 6 12.59 1.41 11.74
CA GLY A 6 11.23 1.78 11.34
C GLY A 6 10.57 0.70 10.46
N LYS A 7 9.28 0.49 10.66
CA LYS A 7 8.52 -0.59 10.02
C LYS A 7 7.20 -0.07 9.47
N GLU A 8 6.87 -0.55 8.30
CA GLU A 8 5.57 -0.36 7.64
C GLU A 8 4.95 -1.74 7.45
N VAL A 9 3.75 -1.95 7.97
CA VAL A 9 3.05 -3.23 7.91
C VAL A 9 2.09 -3.17 6.75
N ILE A 10 2.17 -4.17 5.86
CA ILE A 10 1.29 -4.32 4.72
C ILE A 10 0.53 -5.64 4.79
N THR A 11 -0.65 -5.67 4.21
CA THR A 11 -1.26 -6.92 3.73
C THR A 11 -1.08 -6.99 2.22
N ARG A 12 -0.82 -8.19 1.72
CA ARG A 12 -0.62 -8.47 0.32
C ARG A 12 -1.49 -9.63 -0.09
N MET A 13 -2.26 -9.42 -1.13
CA MET A 13 -3.12 -10.40 -1.76
C MET A 13 -2.57 -10.69 -3.15
N THR A 14 -2.34 -11.97 -3.44
CA THR A 14 -1.86 -12.42 -4.74
C THR A 14 -2.94 -13.28 -5.38
N ALA A 15 -3.34 -12.91 -6.59
CA ALA A 15 -4.28 -13.62 -7.43
C ALA A 15 -3.59 -14.02 -8.75
N ASN A 16 -4.02 -15.13 -9.34
CA ASN A 16 -3.53 -15.61 -10.64
C ASN A 16 -4.16 -14.83 -11.83
N ILE A 17 -4.04 -13.50 -11.83
CA ILE A 17 -4.60 -12.60 -12.85
C ILE A 17 -3.47 -11.94 -13.66
N ALA A 18 -3.61 -11.90 -14.99
CA ALA A 18 -2.61 -11.31 -15.88
C ALA A 18 -2.88 -9.81 -16.11
N THR A 19 -2.40 -8.97 -15.20
CA THR A 19 -2.80 -7.55 -15.13
C THR A 19 -1.97 -6.60 -16.00
N ASP A 20 -0.85 -7.06 -16.57
CA ASP A 20 0.02 -6.28 -17.47
C ASP A 20 0.39 -4.90 -16.87
N LYS A 21 0.81 -4.90 -15.60
CA LYS A 21 1.16 -3.70 -14.81
C LYS A 21 0.01 -2.72 -14.56
N VAL A 22 -1.22 -3.05 -14.94
CA VAL A 22 -2.38 -2.17 -14.80
C VAL A 22 -3.17 -2.52 -13.55
N PHE A 23 -3.53 -1.48 -12.80
CA PHE A 23 -4.45 -1.56 -11.67
C PHE A 23 -5.27 -0.26 -11.59
N TYR A 24 -6.32 -0.26 -10.78
CA TYR A 24 -7.25 0.86 -10.69
C TYR A 24 -7.46 1.25 -9.23
N THR A 25 -7.43 2.55 -8.95
CA THR A 25 -7.67 3.10 -7.61
C THR A 25 -8.74 4.17 -7.65
N ASP A 26 -9.56 4.27 -6.62
CA ASP A 26 -10.55 5.35 -6.52
C ASP A 26 -9.90 6.74 -6.41
N SER A 27 -10.67 7.77 -6.76
CA SER A 27 -10.39 9.17 -6.44
C SER A 27 -11.43 9.67 -5.45
N ASN A 28 -11.06 9.75 -4.17
CA ASN A 28 -11.93 10.20 -3.07
C ASN A 28 -13.27 9.43 -2.99
N GLY A 29 -13.21 8.12 -3.22
CA GLY A 29 -14.38 7.23 -3.20
C GLY A 29 -15.34 7.42 -4.36
N ARG A 30 -14.88 8.01 -5.47
CA ARG A 30 -15.68 8.24 -6.68
C ARG A 30 -15.15 7.45 -7.87
N ASP A 31 -14.67 8.14 -8.89
CA ASP A 31 -14.21 7.52 -10.13
C ASP A 31 -12.93 6.71 -9.90
N PHE A 32 -12.82 5.58 -10.59
CA PHE A 32 -11.61 4.77 -10.61
C PHE A 32 -10.66 5.26 -11.71
N LEU A 33 -9.42 5.50 -11.33
CA LEU A 33 -8.35 5.95 -12.21
C LEU A 33 -7.43 4.79 -12.55
N LYS A 34 -7.16 4.61 -13.84
CA LYS A 34 -6.18 3.65 -14.33
C LYS A 34 -4.77 4.06 -13.88
N ARG A 35 -4.08 3.15 -13.21
CA ARG A 35 -2.67 3.25 -12.83
C ARG A 35 -1.86 2.23 -13.63
N VAL A 36 -0.64 2.61 -13.97
CA VAL A 36 0.32 1.72 -14.64
C VAL A 36 1.62 1.79 -13.85
N ARG A 37 2.13 0.63 -13.42
CA ARG A 37 3.38 0.53 -12.64
C ARG A 37 4.54 1.17 -13.41
N ASP A 38 5.32 1.99 -12.72
CA ASP A 38 6.51 2.69 -13.25
C ASP A 38 6.22 3.63 -14.44
N TYR A 39 5.02 4.19 -14.51
CA TYR A 39 4.59 5.06 -15.61
C TYR A 39 3.94 6.36 -15.13
N ARG A 40 4.08 7.42 -15.95
CA ARG A 40 3.40 8.71 -15.80
C ARG A 40 2.92 9.17 -17.18
N ALA A 41 1.71 9.73 -17.23
CA ALA A 41 1.10 10.16 -18.49
C ALA A 41 1.71 11.47 -19.03
N ASP A 42 2.08 12.37 -18.13
CA ASP A 42 2.45 13.73 -18.49
C ASP A 42 3.96 13.92 -18.72
N TRP A 43 4.81 12.98 -18.29
CA TRP A 43 6.26 13.04 -18.49
C TRP A 43 6.93 11.65 -18.50
N SER A 44 8.14 11.59 -19.05
CA SER A 44 8.98 10.39 -19.01
C SER A 44 9.55 10.18 -17.60
N LEU A 45 9.03 9.18 -16.89
CA LEU A 45 9.46 8.86 -15.53
C LEU A 45 10.84 8.17 -15.52
N ARG A 46 11.77 8.69 -14.72
CA ARG A 46 12.95 7.95 -14.27
C ARG A 46 12.63 7.29 -12.93
N VAL A 47 12.55 5.96 -12.90
CA VAL A 47 12.23 5.21 -11.68
C VAL A 47 13.39 5.30 -10.68
N THR A 48 13.16 5.98 -9.56
CA THR A 48 14.10 6.06 -8.43
C THR A 48 13.66 5.23 -7.24
N GLN A 49 12.34 5.01 -7.09
CA GLN A 49 11.73 4.27 -5.98
C GLN A 49 10.66 3.32 -6.55
N PRO A 50 11.00 2.06 -6.87
CA PRO A 50 10.10 1.14 -7.59
C PRO A 50 8.88 0.67 -6.76
N VAL A 51 8.95 0.80 -5.43
CA VAL A 51 7.82 0.51 -4.55
C VAL A 51 7.06 1.79 -4.25
N ALA A 52 7.69 2.73 -3.53
CA ALA A 52 7.03 3.96 -3.08
C ALA A 52 6.44 4.81 -4.23
N GLY A 53 7.07 4.83 -5.41
CA GLY A 53 6.58 5.56 -6.58
C GLY A 53 5.30 4.99 -7.20
N ASN A 54 4.86 3.80 -6.78
CA ASN A 54 3.67 3.11 -7.28
C ASN A 54 2.54 3.00 -6.24
N TYR A 55 2.72 3.59 -5.06
CA TYR A 55 1.65 3.72 -4.07
C TYR A 55 0.70 4.87 -4.40
N TYR A 56 -0.59 4.61 -4.27
CA TYR A 56 -1.67 5.57 -4.49
C TYR A 56 -2.64 5.61 -3.30
N PRO A 57 -3.30 6.75 -3.05
CA PRO A 57 -4.30 6.86 -1.99
C PRO A 57 -5.58 6.11 -2.38
N LEU A 58 -6.14 5.37 -1.44
CA LEU A 58 -7.41 4.65 -1.55
C LEU A 58 -8.37 5.17 -0.47
N ASN A 59 -9.61 5.47 -0.85
CA ASN A 59 -10.68 5.80 0.11
C ASN A 59 -11.91 4.90 -0.03
N LEU A 60 -12.02 4.19 -1.15
CA LEU A 60 -13.04 3.17 -1.41
C LEU A 60 -12.38 1.82 -1.68
N GLY A 61 -11.41 1.78 -2.59
CA GLY A 61 -10.79 0.51 -2.95
C GLY A 61 -9.83 0.55 -4.13
N ILE A 62 -9.31 -0.63 -4.41
CA ILE A 62 -8.37 -0.93 -5.50
C ILE A 62 -8.87 -2.19 -6.21
N PHE A 63 -8.70 -2.24 -7.53
CA PHE A 63 -8.95 -3.48 -8.26
C PHE A 63 -7.96 -3.69 -9.39
N GLU A 64 -7.84 -4.95 -9.79
CA GLU A 64 -7.14 -5.39 -10.99
C GLU A 64 -8.03 -6.32 -11.78
N ALA A 65 -7.87 -6.32 -13.11
CA ALA A 65 -8.67 -7.17 -13.98
C ALA A 65 -7.89 -7.60 -15.20
N ASP A 66 -8.20 -8.79 -15.70
CA ASP A 66 -7.82 -9.26 -17.03
C ASP A 66 -9.07 -9.63 -17.84
N LYS A 67 -8.92 -10.46 -18.87
CA LYS A 67 -10.04 -10.87 -19.73
C LYS A 67 -10.97 -11.90 -19.08
N GLN A 68 -10.56 -12.53 -17.99
CA GLN A 68 -11.21 -13.69 -17.37
C GLN A 68 -11.72 -13.40 -15.96
N ALA A 69 -11.03 -12.52 -15.26
CA ALA A 69 -11.25 -12.26 -13.84
C ALA A 69 -11.07 -10.77 -13.49
N GLU A 70 -11.81 -10.34 -12.48
CA GLU A 70 -11.58 -9.10 -11.75
C GLU A 70 -11.37 -9.44 -10.27
N PHE A 71 -10.36 -8.84 -9.65
CA PHE A 71 -10.08 -8.93 -8.23
C PHE A 71 -10.11 -7.53 -7.62
N SER A 72 -11.02 -7.33 -6.69
CA SER A 72 -11.36 -6.03 -6.11
C SER A 72 -11.23 -6.08 -4.59
N VAL A 73 -10.62 -5.04 -4.01
CA VAL A 73 -10.43 -4.91 -2.57
C VAL A 73 -10.99 -3.58 -2.10
N LEU A 74 -11.91 -3.63 -1.12
CA LEU A 74 -12.47 -2.45 -0.46
C LEU A 74 -11.78 -2.21 0.88
N VAL A 75 -11.65 -0.93 1.25
CA VAL A 75 -10.99 -0.48 2.48
C VAL A 75 -11.98 0.19 3.44
N ASP A 76 -11.79 0.01 4.75
CA ASP A 76 -12.60 0.67 5.79
C ASP A 76 -12.17 2.12 6.09
N ARG A 77 -10.99 2.53 5.61
CA ARG A 77 -10.40 3.85 5.85
C ARG A 77 -9.43 4.25 4.74
N ALA A 78 -9.10 5.54 4.73
CA ALA A 78 -8.05 6.09 3.88
C ALA A 78 -6.74 5.33 4.08
N THR A 79 -6.25 4.69 3.01
CA THR A 79 -5.12 3.76 3.06
C THR A 79 -4.25 3.94 1.82
N GLY A 80 -2.94 3.70 1.94
CA GLY A 80 -2.06 3.61 0.77
C GLY A 80 -2.08 2.19 0.20
N GLY A 81 -2.23 2.04 -1.11
CA GLY A 81 -2.14 0.75 -1.77
C GLY A 81 -1.51 0.80 -3.15
N ALA A 82 -1.09 -0.37 -3.62
CA ALA A 82 -0.37 -0.51 -4.89
C ALA A 82 -0.53 -1.92 -5.47
N SER A 83 -0.14 -2.05 -6.74
CA SER A 83 0.22 -3.31 -7.36
C SER A 83 1.69 -3.28 -7.77
N ILE A 84 2.53 -4.02 -7.04
CA ILE A 84 3.99 -4.04 -7.24
C ILE A 84 4.41 -5.17 -8.20
N LYS A 85 3.58 -6.20 -8.33
CA LYS A 85 3.72 -7.30 -9.29
C LYS A 85 2.37 -7.60 -9.91
N ASP A 86 2.38 -8.21 -11.09
CA ASP A 86 1.13 -8.54 -11.76
C ASP A 86 0.35 -9.58 -10.94
N GLY A 87 -0.95 -9.36 -10.82
CA GLY A 87 -1.83 -10.13 -9.94
C GLY A 87 -1.58 -9.90 -8.44
N GLU A 88 -0.82 -8.88 -8.04
CA GLU A 88 -0.54 -8.55 -6.65
C GLU A 88 -1.20 -7.22 -6.27
N VAL A 89 -1.99 -7.23 -5.20
CA VAL A 89 -2.49 -6.01 -4.55
C VAL A 89 -1.93 -5.96 -3.13
N GLU A 90 -1.36 -4.82 -2.73
CA GLU A 90 -0.93 -4.59 -1.35
C GLU A 90 -1.52 -3.31 -0.77
N LEU A 91 -1.83 -3.36 0.53
CA LEU A 91 -2.37 -2.26 1.33
C LEU A 91 -1.47 -2.02 2.54
N MET A 92 -1.11 -0.77 2.81
CA MET A 92 -0.36 -0.37 4.00
C MET A 92 -1.29 -0.17 5.19
N LEU A 93 -1.24 -1.08 6.15
CA LEU A 93 -2.16 -1.12 7.28
C LEU A 93 -1.74 -0.21 8.44
N HIS A 94 -0.44 -0.16 8.71
CA HIS A 94 0.09 0.65 9.80
C HIS A 94 1.56 0.97 9.53
N ARG A 95 2.06 2.08 10.09
CA ARG A 95 3.48 2.46 9.99
C ARG A 95 3.96 3.11 11.26
N ARG A 96 5.22 2.86 11.59
CA ARG A 96 5.92 3.46 12.72
C ARG A 96 7.36 3.75 12.32
N MET A 97 7.74 5.01 12.39
CA MET A 97 9.02 5.55 11.97
C MET A 97 9.76 6.13 13.17
N ILE A 98 11.08 5.95 13.21
CA ILE A 98 11.94 6.43 14.31
C ILE A 98 12.75 7.69 13.93
N PHE A 99 12.58 8.16 12.70
CA PHE A 99 13.21 9.37 12.18
C PHE A 99 12.15 10.26 11.53
N ASP A 100 12.30 11.55 11.73
CA ASP A 100 11.58 12.60 11.01
C ASP A 100 11.99 12.63 9.52
N ASP A 101 11.08 13.06 8.66
CA ASP A 101 11.28 13.17 7.21
C ASP A 101 11.69 14.59 6.76
N SER A 102 11.92 15.48 7.72
CA SER A 102 12.32 16.88 7.60
C SER A 102 11.48 17.67 6.60
N ARG A 103 10.17 17.41 6.64
CA ARG A 103 9.14 18.18 5.91
C ARG A 103 8.37 19.16 6.80
N GLY A 104 8.82 19.36 8.04
CA GLY A 104 8.42 20.48 8.90
C GLY A 104 7.53 20.15 10.10
N VAL A 105 7.25 18.87 10.35
CA VAL A 105 6.58 18.44 11.60
C VAL A 105 7.59 18.32 12.74
N ASP A 106 8.86 18.06 12.44
CA ASP A 106 9.97 17.94 13.39
C ASP A 106 9.75 16.85 14.47
N GLU A 107 8.97 15.82 14.12
CA GLU A 107 8.74 14.65 14.96
C GLU A 107 8.72 13.36 14.12
N ALA A 108 9.22 12.27 14.68
CA ALA A 108 9.08 10.97 14.06
C ALA A 108 7.64 10.47 14.22
N LEU A 109 7.15 9.71 13.23
CA LEU A 109 5.85 9.03 13.34
C LEU A 109 5.95 7.82 14.27
N ASP A 110 6.04 8.08 15.58
CA ASP A 110 6.27 7.12 16.64
C ASP A 110 5.10 7.07 17.64
N GLU A 111 3.88 6.86 17.14
CA GLU A 111 2.66 6.90 17.96
C GLU A 111 2.70 5.86 19.11
N THR A 112 2.47 6.32 20.33
CA THR A 112 2.41 5.49 21.54
C THR A 112 1.16 5.77 22.36
N VAL A 113 0.65 4.73 23.04
CA VAL A 113 -0.40 4.84 24.05
C VAL A 113 0.24 4.60 25.40
N CYS A 114 0.05 5.54 26.33
CA CYS A 114 0.55 5.44 27.70
C CYS A 114 -0.59 5.22 28.68
N ALA A 115 -0.45 4.24 29.56
CA ALA A 115 -1.32 4.01 30.70
C ALA A 115 -0.46 3.88 31.95
N GLU A 116 -0.83 4.60 33.02
CA GLU A 116 -0.02 4.73 34.24
C GLU A 116 1.43 5.17 33.94
N ASN A 117 2.40 4.28 34.12
CA ASN A 117 3.83 4.53 33.89
C ASN A 117 4.41 3.71 32.72
N THR A 118 3.56 3.07 31.91
CA THR A 118 3.98 2.24 30.78
C THR A 118 3.44 2.79 29.48
N CYS A 119 4.32 2.98 28.49
CA CYS A 119 3.96 3.40 27.15
C CYS A 119 4.26 2.28 26.15
N GLU A 120 3.28 1.98 25.31
CA GLU A 120 3.38 0.95 24.27
C GLU A 120 3.12 1.57 22.89
N GLY A 121 3.55 0.90 21.83
CA GLY A 121 3.24 1.35 20.47
C GLY A 121 1.74 1.31 20.19
N LEU A 122 1.22 2.31 19.49
CA LEU A 122 -0.19 2.35 19.10
C LEU A 122 -0.56 1.10 18.30
N THR A 123 -1.53 0.35 18.79
CA THR A 123 -2.12 -0.81 18.10
C THR A 123 -3.38 -0.36 17.38
N VAL A 124 -3.43 -0.61 16.08
CA VAL A 124 -4.59 -0.31 15.24
C VAL A 124 -5.29 -1.62 14.89
N HIS A 125 -6.60 -1.68 15.16
CA HIS A 125 -7.45 -2.75 14.66
C HIS A 125 -8.04 -2.35 13.31
N VAL A 126 -7.78 -3.19 12.31
CA VAL A 126 -8.38 -3.09 10.98
C VAL A 126 -9.61 -3.98 10.99
N ASN A 127 -10.79 -3.40 10.79
CA ASN A 127 -12.05 -4.09 11.04
C ASN A 127 -12.56 -4.79 9.79
N GLN A 128 -12.45 -4.14 8.61
CA GLN A 128 -13.08 -4.66 7.40
C GLN A 128 -12.23 -4.34 6.16
N ILE A 129 -11.55 -5.36 5.65
CA ILE A 129 -11.02 -5.38 4.28
C ILE A 129 -11.80 -6.47 3.57
N GLU A 130 -12.54 -6.08 2.54
CA GLU A 130 -13.33 -7.04 1.76
C GLU A 130 -12.65 -7.27 0.42
N ALA A 131 -12.31 -8.53 0.16
CA ALA A 131 -11.77 -8.97 -1.11
C ALA A 131 -12.87 -9.71 -1.88
N PHE A 132 -13.21 -9.20 -3.05
CA PHE A 132 -14.17 -9.79 -3.97
C PHE A 132 -13.48 -10.19 -5.26
N ALA A 133 -13.97 -11.27 -5.87
CA ALA A 133 -13.50 -11.67 -7.17
C ALA A 133 -14.69 -12.02 -8.08
N TYR A 134 -14.68 -11.45 -9.29
CA TYR A 134 -15.65 -11.77 -10.34
C TYR A 134 -14.98 -12.64 -11.39
N ILE A 135 -15.63 -13.75 -11.77
CA ILE A 135 -15.03 -14.79 -12.59
C ILE A 135 -15.93 -15.15 -13.77
N MET A 136 -15.38 -15.19 -14.98
CA MET A 136 -16.07 -15.77 -16.12
C MET A 136 -16.20 -17.30 -15.97
N SER A 137 -17.32 -17.88 -16.41
CA SER A 137 -17.65 -19.29 -16.21
C SER A 137 -16.50 -20.24 -16.58
N GLY A 138 -16.11 -21.12 -15.66
CA GLY A 138 -15.09 -22.15 -15.87
C GLY A 138 -13.66 -21.75 -15.51
N PHE A 139 -13.44 -20.56 -14.93
CA PHE A 139 -12.17 -20.15 -14.37
C PHE A 139 -12.17 -20.25 -12.83
N VAL A 140 -11.00 -20.48 -12.24
CA VAL A 140 -10.79 -20.53 -10.78
C VAL A 140 -9.71 -19.50 -10.44
N ILE A 141 -10.02 -18.62 -9.49
CA ILE A 141 -9.04 -17.69 -8.94
C ILE A 141 -8.43 -18.33 -7.69
N ASP A 142 -7.11 -18.46 -7.70
CA ASP A 142 -6.33 -18.83 -6.52
C ASP A 142 -5.91 -17.53 -5.82
N LEU A 143 -6.39 -17.34 -4.58
CA LEU A 143 -6.09 -16.17 -3.77
C LEU A 143 -5.18 -16.55 -2.59
N ASP A 144 -4.00 -15.95 -2.52
CA ASP A 144 -3.08 -16.06 -1.39
C ASP A 144 -2.98 -14.73 -0.64
N VAL A 145 -3.18 -14.76 0.69
CA VAL A 145 -3.16 -13.55 1.54
C VAL A 145 -1.99 -13.64 2.52
N GLN A 146 -1.10 -12.66 2.46
CA GLN A 146 0.13 -12.60 3.25
C GLN A 146 0.23 -11.27 4.00
N ILE A 147 0.51 -11.31 5.30
CA ILE A 147 0.95 -10.13 6.05
C ILE A 147 2.46 -10.00 5.89
N LYS A 148 2.93 -8.81 5.50
CA LYS A 148 4.37 -8.52 5.36
C LYS A 148 4.75 -7.28 6.15
N ILE A 149 5.96 -7.30 6.67
CA ILE A 149 6.57 -6.17 7.35
C ILE A 149 7.65 -5.62 6.43
N LEU A 150 7.41 -4.44 5.88
CA LEU A 150 8.42 -3.68 5.15
C LEU A 150 9.33 -3.00 6.16
N ILE A 151 10.60 -3.37 6.11
CA ILE A 151 11.65 -2.82 6.96
C ILE A 151 12.30 -1.68 6.19
N LYS A 152 12.21 -0.46 6.72
CA LYS A 152 12.87 0.70 6.11
C LYS A 152 14.25 0.88 6.76
N PRO A 153 15.35 0.53 6.10
CA PRO A 153 16.68 0.72 6.66
C PRO A 153 16.95 2.22 6.87
N PRO A 154 17.75 2.59 7.88
CA PRO A 154 18.07 3.99 8.17
C PRO A 154 18.61 4.78 6.97
N SER A 155 19.31 4.10 6.04
CA SER A 155 19.88 4.70 4.83
C SER A 155 18.87 5.06 3.74
N LEU A 156 17.66 4.50 3.77
CA LEU A 156 16.58 4.80 2.82
C LEU A 156 15.58 5.84 3.36
N ALA A 157 15.82 6.38 4.55
CA ALA A 157 15.10 7.55 5.04
C ALA A 157 15.36 8.80 4.17
N TRP A 158 16.47 8.84 3.42
CA TRP A 158 16.88 10.01 2.66
C TRP A 158 17.61 9.67 1.35
N GLN A 159 16.84 9.51 0.28
CA GLN A 159 17.30 9.83 -1.08
C GLN A 159 16.16 10.55 -1.82
N GLY A 160 16.03 11.86 -1.59
CA GLY A 160 14.94 12.61 -2.20
C GLY A 160 15.02 14.12 -2.02
N ASN A 161 16.01 14.76 -2.63
CA ASN A 161 15.76 16.04 -3.30
C ASN A 161 14.71 15.76 -4.38
N GLY A 162 13.45 15.89 -4.02
CA GLY A 162 12.33 15.56 -4.89
C GLY A 162 11.05 16.01 -4.22
N PHE A 163 10.36 16.90 -4.90
CA PHE A 163 9.08 17.48 -4.53
C PHE A 163 8.05 16.37 -4.25
N PHE A 164 7.40 16.47 -3.10
CA PHE A 164 5.95 16.38 -3.03
C PHE A 164 5.44 17.83 -3.01
#